data_AF-A0A7C7ZKY4-F1
#
_entry.id   AF-A0A7C7ZKY4-F1
#
_cell.length_a   1.000
_cell.length_b   1.000
_cell.length_c   1.000
_cell.angle_alpha   90.00
_cell.angle_beta   90.00
_cell.angle_gamma   90.00
#
_symmetry.space_group_name_H-M   'P 1'
#
loop_
_entity.id
_entity.type
_entity.pdbx_description
1 polymer ?
#
loop_
_entity_poly.entity_id
_entity_poly.type
_entity_poly.pdbx_seq_one_letter_code
_entity_poly.pdbx_strand_id
1 'polypeptide(L)'
;MRVLPTLNTEVLSCSGRRGYHVIARCLCKIHPYGTTLMKPRGRRKGFAMERFMNHEHLARDSRFKRANNRNQLMRSLPDDVGAIVRIFEKIAPKIHERVQGTSLEAVYNDLGPGFQFLIASGGRQAKGGRTPIQLQTQLHGVFVGELQAMEAAGRTVWDFPDAPWEFKMNMARQCWDEARHIQIFEKLLDHTSTKIGEFPESTFLFETSCHDDPVLRITGVNRCLEGLACDVFRSLVEYGKEVGDMKLAQAIDFVLADELTHVRFGSDWSKEFTKDDPERYKKAKEFQTETERAFSFGGERILAREERLEAGFTEEELDEIENIDLKVPNRTVLVKAAEMLRDRHQARKRGEEPPAIP
;
A
#
# COMPACT_ATOMS: atom_id res chain seq x y z
N MET A 1 33.95 32.20 -9.22
CA MET A 1 33.05 32.20 -10.40
C MET A 1 33.53 31.16 -11.41
N ARG A 2 32.92 29.97 -11.42
CA ARG A 2 33.01 29.03 -12.55
C ARG A 2 31.60 28.51 -12.78
N VAL A 3 31.12 28.77 -13.99
CA VAL A 3 29.80 28.49 -14.52
C VAL A 3 29.68 26.98 -14.75
N LEU A 4 28.66 26.35 -14.18
CA LEU A 4 28.26 24.97 -14.50
C LEU A 4 27.37 25.00 -15.76
N PRO A 5 27.53 24.05 -16.69
CA PRO A 5 26.79 24.05 -17.94
C PRO A 5 25.31 23.72 -17.73
N THR A 6 24.48 24.47 -18.43
CA THR A 6 23.02 24.36 -18.57
C THR A 6 22.59 22.95 -18.99
N LEU A 7 21.81 22.29 -18.14
CA LEU A 7 20.99 21.14 -18.51
C LEU A 7 19.76 21.67 -19.27
N ASN A 8 19.62 21.29 -20.53
CA ASN A 8 18.45 21.53 -21.36
C ASN A 8 17.19 21.00 -20.64
N THR A 9 16.31 21.91 -20.26
CA THR A 9 14.95 21.63 -19.77
C THR A 9 14.02 21.45 -20.97
N GLU A 10 13.87 20.21 -21.43
CA GLU A 10 12.67 19.84 -22.19
C GLU A 10 11.51 19.71 -21.21
N VAL A 11 10.52 20.58 -21.39
CA VAL A 11 9.25 20.64 -20.67
C VAL A 11 8.45 19.37 -20.98
N LEU A 12 8.42 18.42 -20.05
CA LEU A 12 7.50 17.27 -20.13
C LEU A 12 6.17 17.65 -19.47
N SER A 13 5.26 18.23 -20.27
CA SER A 13 3.84 18.30 -19.89
C SER A 13 3.25 16.89 -19.93
N CYS A 14 2.89 16.33 -18.76
CA CYS A 14 2.23 15.02 -18.68
C CYS A 14 0.71 15.15 -18.56
N SER A 15 0.07 15.73 -19.58
CA SER A 15 -1.36 15.49 -19.84
C SER A 15 -1.52 14.13 -20.53
N GLY A 16 -1.46 13.04 -19.75
CA GLY A 16 -1.89 11.72 -20.20
C GLY A 16 -1.01 10.56 -19.77
N ARG A 17 -1.57 9.66 -18.94
CA ARG A 17 -1.16 8.25 -18.69
C ARG A 17 0.35 7.96 -18.65
N ARG A 18 1.16 8.84 -18.06
CA ARG A 18 2.61 8.67 -17.91
C ARG A 18 3.05 9.08 -16.52
N GLY A 19 2.65 8.30 -15.51
CA GLY A 19 3.15 8.39 -14.15
C GLY A 19 3.96 7.13 -13.80
N TYR A 20 5.11 6.91 -14.43
CA TYR A 20 5.94 5.73 -14.13
C TYR A 20 7.42 6.07 -14.33
N HIS A 21 7.96 7.03 -13.56
CA HIS A 21 9.30 7.57 -13.84
C HIS A 21 10.34 7.41 -12.72
N VAL A 22 10.01 7.08 -11.47
CA VAL A 22 11.04 7.02 -10.40
C VAL A 22 11.25 5.66 -9.72
N ILE A 23 10.28 4.72 -9.75
CA ILE A 23 10.48 3.32 -9.28
C ILE A 23 11.77 2.67 -9.85
N ALA A 24 12.22 3.08 -11.04
CA ALA A 24 13.38 2.51 -11.72
C ALA A 24 14.77 2.90 -11.18
N ARG A 25 14.92 4.08 -10.57
CA ARG A 25 16.25 4.54 -10.17
C ARG A 25 16.68 4.07 -8.79
N CYS A 26 15.75 3.88 -7.85
CA CYS A 26 16.09 3.45 -6.49
C CYS A 26 16.51 1.98 -6.40
N LEU A 27 15.86 1.07 -7.15
CA LEU A 27 16.21 -0.36 -7.14
C LEU A 27 17.64 -0.66 -7.63
N CYS A 28 18.26 0.24 -8.39
CA CYS A 28 19.62 0.04 -8.93
C CYS A 28 20.75 0.42 -7.94
N LYS A 29 20.46 1.05 -6.80
CA LYS A 29 21.49 1.57 -5.86
C LYS A 29 21.61 0.83 -4.51
N ILE A 30 20.74 -0.14 -4.20
CA ILE A 30 20.71 -0.84 -2.88
C ILE A 30 21.77 -1.96 -2.76
N HIS A 31 23.01 -1.74 -3.22
CA HIS A 31 24.15 -2.60 -2.83
C HIS A 31 25.49 -1.88 -3.01
N PRO A 32 26.07 -1.32 -1.94
CA PRO A 32 27.44 -0.87 -1.99
C PRO A 32 28.30 -1.45 -0.86
N TYR A 33 28.27 -2.75 -0.53
CA TYR A 33 29.35 -3.32 0.30
C TYR A 33 29.76 -4.74 -0.12
N GLY A 34 31.06 -4.97 0.00
CA GLY A 34 31.84 -5.91 -0.78
C GLY A 34 31.71 -7.40 -0.46
N THR A 35 32.18 -8.15 -1.43
CA THR A 35 32.35 -9.60 -1.56
C THR A 35 33.02 -10.33 -0.39
N THR A 36 32.46 -11.48 -0.01
CA THR A 36 33.24 -12.72 0.15
C THR A 36 32.45 -13.86 -0.48
N LEU A 37 33.01 -14.42 -1.56
CA LEU A 37 32.42 -15.50 -2.37
C LEU A 37 32.35 -16.81 -1.58
N MET A 38 31.16 -17.19 -1.12
CA MET A 38 30.81 -18.61 -0.95
C MET A 38 30.14 -19.12 -2.24
N LYS A 39 30.73 -20.13 -2.87
CA LYS A 39 30.19 -20.78 -4.08
C LYS A 39 28.80 -21.38 -3.79
N PRO A 40 27.74 -21.07 -4.58
CA PRO A 40 26.47 -21.74 -4.42
C PRO A 40 26.49 -23.10 -5.12
N ARG A 41 26.11 -24.16 -4.40
CA ARG A 41 25.66 -25.42 -5.01
C ARG A 41 24.28 -25.20 -5.65
N GLY A 42 24.18 -25.49 -6.95
CA GLY A 42 22.94 -25.80 -7.69
C GLY A 42 21.77 -24.83 -7.57
N ARG A 43 21.79 -23.69 -8.29
CA ARG A 43 20.59 -22.86 -8.53
C ARG A 43 19.95 -23.22 -9.88
N ARG A 44 18.63 -23.49 -9.87
CA ARG A 44 17.77 -23.41 -11.06
C ARG A 44 17.98 -22.04 -11.72
N LYS A 45 18.03 -21.98 -13.05
CA LYS A 45 18.17 -20.74 -13.85
C LYS A 45 17.01 -19.77 -13.56
N GLY A 46 17.14 -18.94 -12.53
CA GLY A 46 16.37 -17.71 -12.37
C GLY A 46 17.13 -16.57 -13.05
N PHE A 47 16.46 -15.82 -13.91
CA PHE A 47 17.04 -14.65 -14.59
C PHE A 47 17.61 -13.68 -13.54
N ALA A 48 18.92 -13.40 -13.64
CA ALA A 48 19.56 -12.38 -12.85
C ALA A 48 19.04 -11.00 -13.31
N MET A 49 18.74 -10.09 -12.37
CA MET A 49 18.35 -8.73 -12.73
C MET A 49 19.47 -8.06 -13.53
N GLU A 50 19.11 -7.50 -14.68
CA GLU A 50 19.97 -6.53 -15.36
C GLU A 50 20.14 -5.30 -14.47
N ARG A 51 21.38 -5.01 -14.11
CA ARG A 51 21.70 -3.79 -13.38
C ARG A 51 21.52 -2.63 -14.37
N PHE A 52 20.61 -1.71 -14.07
CA PHE A 52 20.21 -0.57 -14.92
C PHE A 52 19.30 -0.91 -16.11
N MET A 53 18.11 -1.46 -15.84
CA MET A 53 17.04 -1.54 -16.85
C MET A 53 16.54 -0.15 -17.26
N ASN A 54 16.19 0.01 -18.54
CA ASN A 54 15.45 1.17 -19.01
C ASN A 54 14.09 1.25 -18.29
N HIS A 55 13.66 2.47 -17.92
CA HIS A 55 12.39 2.72 -17.25
C HIS A 55 11.18 2.16 -18.02
N GLU A 56 11.21 2.18 -19.35
CA GLU A 56 10.14 1.58 -20.18
C GLU A 56 10.09 0.06 -20.06
N HIS A 57 11.24 -0.58 -19.88
CA HIS A 57 11.35 -2.02 -19.67
C HIS A 57 10.94 -2.37 -18.24
N LEU A 58 11.34 -1.61 -17.23
CA LEU A 58 10.93 -1.85 -15.84
C LEU A 58 9.42 -1.62 -15.64
N ALA A 59 8.86 -0.60 -16.29
CA ALA A 59 7.41 -0.35 -16.25
C ALA A 59 6.62 -1.53 -16.84
N ARG A 60 7.24 -2.38 -17.65
CA ARG A 60 6.62 -3.56 -18.30
C ARG A 60 7.22 -4.88 -17.83
N ASP A 61 8.06 -4.86 -16.80
CA ASP A 61 8.72 -6.06 -16.30
C ASP A 61 7.68 -6.99 -15.66
N SER A 62 7.57 -8.19 -16.24
CA SER A 62 6.55 -9.18 -15.89
C SER A 62 6.68 -9.73 -14.47
N ARG A 63 7.77 -9.43 -13.76
CA ARG A 63 7.92 -9.76 -12.34
C ARG A 63 7.06 -8.87 -11.45
N PHE A 64 6.70 -7.67 -11.91
CA PHE A 64 5.88 -6.73 -11.15
C PHE A 64 4.46 -6.78 -11.66
N LYS A 65 3.59 -7.44 -10.90
CA LYS A 65 2.19 -7.58 -11.27
C LYS A 65 1.35 -6.47 -10.63
N ARG A 66 1.08 -5.41 -11.39
CA ARG A 66 0.32 -4.26 -10.89
C ARG A 66 -1.18 -4.47 -11.04
N ALA A 67 -1.91 -4.28 -9.96
CA ALA A 67 -3.36 -4.32 -9.95
C ALA A 67 -3.92 -2.90 -10.15
N ASN A 68 -4.86 -2.74 -11.09
CA ASN A 68 -5.60 -1.49 -11.21
C ASN A 68 -6.55 -1.31 -10.03
N ASN A 69 -6.30 -0.28 -9.21
CA ASN A 69 -6.92 -0.04 -7.91
C ASN A 69 -8.28 0.65 -7.96
N ARG A 70 -9.10 0.39 -8.98
CA ARG A 70 -10.51 0.75 -8.86
C ARG A 70 -11.18 -0.23 -7.88
N ASN A 71 -10.91 -0.03 -6.58
CA ASN A 71 -11.52 -0.67 -5.42
C ASN A 71 -13.03 -0.35 -5.28
N GLN A 72 -13.65 0.19 -6.34
CA GLN A 72 -15.08 0.50 -6.42
C GLN A 72 -15.94 -0.73 -6.12
N LEU A 73 -15.46 -1.92 -6.49
CA LEU A 73 -16.23 -3.15 -6.31
C LEU A 73 -16.56 -3.41 -4.84
N MET A 74 -15.58 -3.32 -3.95
CA MET A 74 -15.75 -3.59 -2.51
C MET A 74 -16.81 -2.69 -1.86
N ARG A 75 -16.84 -1.41 -2.27
CA ARG A 75 -17.80 -0.41 -1.76
C ARG A 75 -19.22 -0.57 -2.29
N SER A 76 -19.39 -1.38 -3.33
CA SER A 76 -20.67 -1.67 -3.96
C SER A 76 -21.20 -3.05 -3.63
N LEU A 77 -20.50 -3.80 -2.77
CA LEU A 77 -20.93 -5.14 -2.40
C LEU A 77 -22.17 -5.06 -1.49
N PRO A 78 -23.22 -5.84 -1.81
CA PRO A 78 -24.38 -5.94 -0.93
C PRO A 78 -24.03 -6.73 0.32
N ASP A 79 -24.69 -6.45 1.44
CA ASP A 79 -24.61 -7.26 2.67
C ASP A 79 -25.46 -8.54 2.54
N ASP A 80 -25.17 -9.32 1.49
CA ASP A 80 -25.87 -10.56 1.13
C ASP A 80 -24.87 -11.59 0.59
N VAL A 81 -24.82 -12.76 1.23
CA VAL A 81 -23.89 -13.84 0.86
C VAL A 81 -24.11 -14.27 -0.58
N GLY A 82 -25.36 -14.50 -0.99
CA GLY A 82 -25.68 -15.02 -2.31
C GLY A 82 -25.29 -14.04 -3.44
N ALA A 83 -25.56 -12.76 -3.25
CA ALA A 83 -25.21 -11.71 -4.19
C ALA A 83 -23.70 -11.51 -4.30
N ILE A 84 -22.96 -11.53 -3.18
CA ILE A 84 -21.49 -11.50 -3.20
C ILE A 84 -20.96 -12.70 -3.98
N VAL A 85 -21.44 -13.92 -3.70
CA VAL A 85 -21.01 -15.14 -4.41
C VAL A 85 -21.25 -14.98 -5.92
N ARG A 86 -22.44 -14.55 -6.34
CA ARG A 86 -22.79 -14.33 -7.76
C ARG A 86 -21.86 -13.30 -8.42
N ILE A 87 -21.55 -12.20 -7.74
CA ILE A 87 -20.63 -11.16 -8.24
C ILE A 87 -19.22 -11.74 -8.41
N PHE A 88 -18.71 -12.42 -7.40
CA PHE A 88 -17.34 -12.93 -7.36
C PHE A 88 -17.11 -14.06 -8.35
N GLU A 89 -18.10 -14.93 -8.60
CA GLU A 89 -18.01 -15.93 -9.66
C GLU A 89 -17.91 -15.29 -11.04
N LYS A 90 -18.67 -14.22 -11.30
CA LYS A 90 -18.65 -13.51 -12.59
C LYS A 90 -17.29 -12.86 -12.87
N ILE A 91 -16.60 -12.39 -11.84
CA ILE A 91 -15.30 -11.72 -11.97
C ILE A 91 -14.11 -12.64 -11.66
N ALA A 92 -14.35 -13.92 -11.32
CA ALA A 92 -13.30 -14.87 -10.96
C ALA A 92 -12.14 -14.92 -11.97
N PRO A 93 -12.38 -14.91 -13.31
CA PRO A 93 -11.29 -14.87 -14.29
C PRO A 93 -10.38 -13.63 -14.13
N LYS A 94 -10.96 -12.46 -13.83
CA LYS A 94 -10.19 -11.22 -13.61
C LYS A 94 -9.43 -11.25 -12.28
N ILE A 95 -9.98 -11.89 -11.26
CA ILE A 95 -9.29 -12.09 -9.98
C ILE A 95 -8.09 -13.01 -10.19
N HIS A 96 -8.27 -14.13 -10.90
CA HIS A 96 -7.18 -15.04 -11.24
C HIS A 96 -6.11 -14.34 -12.07
N GLU A 97 -6.52 -13.60 -13.10
CA GLU A 97 -5.62 -12.80 -13.94
C GLU A 97 -4.80 -11.82 -13.12
N ARG A 98 -5.29 -11.30 -11.98
CA ARG A 98 -4.52 -10.40 -11.10
C ARG A 98 -3.46 -11.10 -10.26
N VAL A 99 -3.64 -12.37 -9.93
CA VAL A 99 -2.72 -13.11 -9.06
C VAL A 99 -1.83 -14.10 -9.83
N GLN A 100 -2.16 -14.44 -11.06
CA GLN A 100 -1.42 -15.41 -11.88
C GLN A 100 0.09 -15.08 -11.95
N GLY A 101 0.94 -16.09 -11.77
CA GLY A 101 2.41 -15.91 -11.73
C GLY A 101 2.96 -15.30 -10.44
N THR A 102 2.12 -15.05 -9.44
CA THR A 102 2.53 -14.59 -8.10
C THR A 102 2.25 -15.67 -7.05
N SER A 103 2.76 -15.53 -5.83
CA SER A 103 2.51 -16.50 -4.75
C SER A 103 1.02 -16.59 -4.36
N LEU A 104 0.20 -15.58 -4.67
CA LEU A 104 -1.25 -15.64 -4.45
C LEU A 104 -1.99 -16.51 -5.47
N GLU A 105 -1.38 -16.90 -6.59
CA GLU A 105 -2.03 -17.83 -7.52
C GLU A 105 -2.30 -19.18 -6.86
N ALA A 106 -1.35 -19.69 -6.06
CA ALA A 106 -1.55 -20.92 -5.30
C ALA A 106 -2.71 -20.79 -4.31
N VAL A 107 -2.81 -19.64 -3.63
CA VAL A 107 -3.90 -19.33 -2.70
C VAL A 107 -5.24 -19.25 -3.43
N TYR A 108 -5.31 -18.59 -4.58
CA TYR A 108 -6.52 -18.56 -5.41
C TYR A 108 -6.92 -19.95 -5.90
N ASN A 109 -5.96 -20.78 -6.32
CA ASN A 109 -6.24 -22.14 -6.79
C ASN A 109 -6.79 -23.06 -5.69
N ASP A 110 -6.56 -22.73 -4.42
CA ASP A 110 -7.05 -23.46 -3.26
C ASP A 110 -8.34 -22.85 -2.68
N LEU A 111 -8.38 -21.53 -2.52
CA LEU A 111 -9.49 -20.83 -1.84
C LEU A 111 -10.52 -20.24 -2.81
N GLY A 112 -10.24 -20.22 -4.10
CA GLY A 112 -11.10 -19.65 -5.12
C GLY A 112 -11.14 -18.11 -5.11
N PRO A 113 -12.08 -17.49 -5.85
CA PRO A 113 -12.14 -16.04 -6.04
C PRO A 113 -12.44 -15.23 -4.77
N GLY A 114 -12.96 -15.87 -3.72
CA GLY A 114 -13.20 -15.24 -2.42
C GLY A 114 -11.98 -15.17 -1.51
N PHE A 115 -10.81 -15.69 -1.92
CA PHE A 115 -9.63 -15.85 -1.05
C PHE A 115 -9.23 -14.57 -0.32
N GLN A 116 -9.37 -13.41 -0.96
CA GLN A 116 -9.03 -12.12 -0.38
C GLN A 116 -9.81 -11.82 0.91
N PHE A 117 -11.04 -12.32 1.09
CA PHE A 117 -11.78 -12.12 2.35
C PHE A 117 -11.25 -12.97 3.51
N LEU A 118 -10.52 -14.04 3.19
CA LEU A 118 -9.89 -14.93 4.17
C LEU A 118 -8.48 -14.45 4.53
N ILE A 119 -7.78 -13.81 3.58
CA ILE A 119 -6.41 -13.35 3.77
C ILE A 119 -6.27 -11.83 4.00
N ALA A 120 -7.30 -11.02 3.72
CA ALA A 120 -7.24 -9.57 3.93
C ALA A 120 -7.11 -9.28 5.43
N SER A 121 -6.03 -8.59 5.76
CA SER A 121 -5.60 -8.30 7.13
C SER A 121 -6.22 -7.02 7.70
N GLY A 122 -7.26 -6.47 7.08
CA GLY A 122 -7.97 -5.30 7.59
C GLY A 122 -8.96 -5.70 8.68
N GLY A 123 -8.52 -5.76 9.94
CA GLY A 123 -9.42 -5.50 11.06
C GLY A 123 -10.05 -6.69 11.79
N ARG A 124 -9.98 -6.63 13.13
CA ARG A 124 -10.12 -7.71 14.13
C ARG A 124 -9.65 -9.08 13.65
N GLN A 125 -8.38 -9.37 13.92
CA GLN A 125 -7.97 -10.76 14.00
C GLN A 125 -8.50 -11.33 15.31
N ALA A 126 -9.17 -12.48 15.24
CA ALA A 126 -9.45 -13.28 16.44
C ALA A 126 -8.12 -13.55 17.18
N LYS A 127 -8.18 -13.96 18.45
CA LYS A 127 -7.02 -14.37 19.28
C LYS A 127 -6.30 -15.65 18.75
N GLY A 128 -6.06 -15.74 17.44
CA GLY A 128 -5.30 -16.75 16.72
C GLY A 128 -4.61 -16.05 15.55
N GLY A 129 -3.27 -16.01 15.62
CA GLY A 129 -2.42 -15.06 14.89
C GLY A 129 -2.41 -15.15 13.37
N ARG A 130 -1.69 -14.19 12.76
CA ARG A 130 -1.45 -14.12 11.31
C ARG A 130 -0.84 -15.41 10.78
N THR A 131 -1.40 -15.91 9.71
CA THR A 131 -0.75 -16.94 8.89
C THR A 131 0.50 -16.36 8.22
N PRO A 132 1.51 -17.19 7.88
CA PRO A 132 2.70 -16.71 7.17
C PRO A 132 2.38 -15.93 5.90
N ILE A 133 1.45 -16.43 5.06
CA ILE A 133 1.09 -15.75 3.81
C ILE A 133 0.48 -14.37 4.03
N GLN A 134 -0.30 -14.20 5.10
CA GLN A 134 -0.88 -12.89 5.46
C GLN A 134 0.22 -11.91 5.86
N LEU A 135 1.15 -12.32 6.73
CA LEU A 135 2.29 -11.49 7.14
C LEU A 135 3.15 -11.12 5.92
N GLN A 136 3.50 -12.09 5.07
CA GLN A 136 4.31 -11.87 3.88
C GLN A 136 3.64 -10.91 2.90
N THR A 137 2.33 -11.10 2.63
CA THR A 137 1.56 -10.19 1.76
C THR A 137 1.51 -8.78 2.36
N GLN A 138 1.34 -8.67 3.68
CA GLN A 138 1.26 -7.38 4.37
C GLN A 138 2.61 -6.64 4.31
N LEU A 139 3.71 -7.31 4.64
CA LEU A 139 5.05 -6.70 4.58
C LEU A 139 5.45 -6.33 3.15
N HIS A 140 5.08 -7.16 2.15
CA HIS A 140 5.31 -6.82 0.74
C HIS A 140 4.47 -5.60 0.32
N GLY A 141 3.19 -5.55 0.73
CA GLY A 141 2.33 -4.39 0.48
C GLY A 141 2.89 -3.11 1.10
N VAL A 142 3.42 -3.18 2.32
CA VAL A 142 4.08 -2.05 2.97
C VAL A 142 5.34 -1.64 2.22
N PHE A 143 6.25 -2.57 1.89
CA PHE A 143 7.44 -2.29 1.08
C PHE A 143 7.11 -1.51 -0.21
N VAL A 144 6.04 -1.91 -0.90
CA VAL A 144 5.55 -1.24 -2.12
C VAL A 144 4.92 0.12 -1.80
N GLY A 145 4.30 0.27 -0.62
CA GLY A 145 3.86 1.55 -0.07
C GLY A 145 5.02 2.52 0.13
N GLU A 146 6.08 2.09 0.83
CA GLU A 146 7.29 2.91 1.09
C GLU A 146 7.93 3.42 -0.21
N LEU A 147 8.01 2.56 -1.25
CA LEU A 147 8.48 2.95 -2.57
C LEU A 147 7.65 4.08 -3.18
N GLN A 148 6.34 4.02 -3.02
CA GLN A 148 5.43 5.03 -3.54
C GLN A 148 5.44 6.30 -2.70
N ALA A 149 5.56 6.20 -1.37
CA ALA A 149 5.68 7.33 -0.46
C ALA A 149 6.96 8.13 -0.73
N MET A 150 8.09 7.43 -0.93
CA MET A 150 9.36 8.06 -1.34
C MET A 150 9.20 8.84 -2.64
N GLU A 151 8.56 8.25 -3.66
CA GLU A 151 8.30 8.92 -4.93
C GLU A 151 7.30 10.08 -4.78
N ALA A 152 6.28 9.93 -3.92
CA ALA A 152 5.31 10.97 -3.61
C ALA A 152 5.98 12.20 -2.99
N ALA A 153 6.80 11.99 -1.96
CA ALA A 153 7.54 13.05 -1.26
C ALA A 153 8.56 13.71 -2.21
N GLY A 154 9.36 12.92 -2.92
CA GLY A 154 10.32 13.42 -3.90
C GLY A 154 9.69 14.24 -5.03
N ARG A 155 8.54 13.81 -5.56
CA ARG A 155 7.81 14.59 -6.57
C ARG A 155 7.19 15.84 -6.00
N THR A 156 6.70 15.81 -4.77
CA THR A 156 6.13 17.00 -4.12
C THR A 156 7.18 18.10 -3.96
N VAL A 157 8.45 17.75 -3.72
CA VAL A 157 9.56 18.72 -3.76
C VAL A 157 9.72 19.38 -5.13
N TRP A 158 9.52 18.61 -6.21
CA TRP A 158 9.74 19.05 -7.59
C TRP A 158 8.55 19.79 -8.21
N ASP A 159 7.34 19.25 -8.07
CA ASP A 159 6.12 19.69 -8.78
C ASP A 159 5.62 21.06 -8.29
N PHE A 160 6.03 21.49 -7.10
CA PHE A 160 5.58 22.74 -6.47
C PHE A 160 6.74 23.72 -6.26
N PRO A 161 7.32 24.29 -7.35
CA PRO A 161 8.48 25.17 -7.27
C PRO A 161 8.19 26.49 -6.52
N ASP A 162 6.93 26.88 -6.36
CA ASP A 162 6.52 28.08 -5.63
C ASP A 162 6.13 27.82 -4.18
N ALA A 163 6.14 26.55 -3.73
CA ALA A 163 5.82 26.23 -2.34
C ALA A 163 6.91 26.74 -1.37
N PRO A 164 6.53 27.03 -0.10
CA PRO A 164 7.46 27.49 0.93
C PRO A 164 8.70 26.60 1.07
N TRP A 165 9.83 27.19 1.46
CA TRP A 165 11.07 26.45 1.58
C TRP A 165 10.99 25.35 2.64
N GLU A 166 10.35 25.65 3.78
CA GLU A 166 10.14 24.73 4.88
C GLU A 166 9.27 23.54 4.46
N PHE A 167 8.29 23.75 3.57
CA PHE A 167 7.47 22.68 3.02
C PHE A 167 8.33 21.71 2.22
N LYS A 168 9.13 22.25 1.30
CA LYS A 168 10.05 21.44 0.49
C LYS A 168 11.07 20.72 1.34
N MET A 169 11.58 21.34 2.40
CA MET A 169 12.52 20.72 3.32
C MET A 169 11.88 19.53 4.05
N ASN A 170 10.63 19.67 4.51
CA ASN A 170 9.88 18.58 5.13
C ASN A 170 9.62 17.42 4.15
N MET A 171 9.23 17.72 2.92
CA MET A 171 9.04 16.68 1.88
C MET A 171 10.36 16.02 1.46
N ALA A 172 11.46 16.77 1.42
CA ALA A 172 12.79 16.21 1.16
C ALA A 172 13.26 15.31 2.31
N ARG A 173 12.96 15.68 3.56
CA ARG A 173 13.21 14.85 4.74
C ARG A 173 12.40 13.56 4.69
N GLN A 174 11.09 13.64 4.45
CA GLN A 174 10.27 12.45 4.28
C GLN A 174 10.83 11.54 3.19
N CYS A 175 11.16 12.09 2.01
CA CYS A 175 11.76 11.31 0.92
C CYS A 175 13.03 10.55 1.36
N TRP A 176 13.85 11.14 2.22
CA TRP A 176 15.00 10.46 2.82
C TRP A 176 14.60 9.36 3.81
N ASP A 177 13.60 9.61 4.65
CA ASP A 177 13.08 8.68 5.64
C ASP A 177 12.47 7.45 4.94
N GLU A 178 11.64 7.65 3.91
CA GLU A 178 11.07 6.54 3.10
C GLU A 178 12.16 5.73 2.39
N ALA A 179 13.25 6.37 1.94
CA ALA A 179 14.40 5.66 1.37
C ALA A 179 15.04 4.69 2.38
N ARG A 180 15.05 5.05 3.67
CA ARG A 180 15.49 4.16 4.76
C ARG A 180 14.43 3.09 5.03
N HIS A 181 13.15 3.44 5.03
CA HIS A 181 12.05 2.48 5.25
C HIS A 181 12.06 1.36 4.21
N ILE A 182 12.26 1.70 2.93
CA ILE A 182 12.43 0.72 1.85
C ILE A 182 13.55 -0.29 2.17
N GLN A 183 14.69 0.19 2.69
CA GLN A 183 15.80 -0.70 3.05
C GLN A 183 15.48 -1.57 4.26
N ILE A 184 14.76 -1.04 5.25
CA ILE A 184 14.29 -1.80 6.41
C ILE A 184 13.32 -2.89 5.95
N PHE A 185 12.33 -2.54 5.14
CA PHE A 185 11.36 -3.50 4.63
C PHE A 185 11.99 -4.52 3.68
N GLU A 186 12.99 -4.16 2.86
CA GLU A 186 13.78 -5.15 2.11
C GLU A 186 14.33 -6.24 3.04
N LYS A 187 14.90 -5.86 4.20
CA LYS A 187 15.40 -6.83 5.19
C LYS A 187 14.29 -7.60 5.89
N LEU A 188 13.13 -7.00 6.13
CA LEU A 188 11.96 -7.70 6.69
C LEU A 188 11.36 -8.70 5.69
N LEU A 189 11.39 -8.41 4.40
CA LEU A 189 11.01 -9.37 3.35
C LEU A 189 11.96 -10.58 3.39
N ASP A 190 13.28 -10.35 3.40
CA ASP A 190 14.27 -11.43 3.53
C ASP A 190 14.06 -12.25 4.82
N HIS A 191 13.82 -11.58 5.96
CA HIS A 191 13.57 -12.21 7.26
C HIS A 191 12.33 -13.12 7.25
N THR A 192 11.30 -12.76 6.47
CA THR A 192 10.07 -13.55 6.31
C THR A 192 10.09 -14.48 5.10
N SER A 193 11.25 -14.66 4.45
CA SER A 193 11.41 -15.46 3.22
C SER A 193 10.54 -14.99 2.05
N THR A 194 10.19 -13.70 2.03
CA THR A 194 9.44 -13.03 0.96
C THR A 194 10.41 -12.38 -0.03
N LYS A 195 10.01 -12.30 -1.30
CA LYS A 195 10.75 -11.59 -2.35
C LYS A 195 10.02 -10.36 -2.85
N ILE A 196 10.78 -9.37 -3.31
CA ILE A 196 10.25 -8.24 -4.08
C ILE A 196 9.55 -8.77 -5.34
N GLY A 197 8.35 -8.24 -5.61
CA GLY A 197 7.48 -8.70 -6.71
C GLY A 197 6.79 -10.05 -6.48
N GLU A 198 6.86 -10.64 -5.27
CA GLU A 198 6.23 -11.95 -5.00
C GLU A 198 4.69 -11.89 -4.94
N PHE A 199 4.13 -10.74 -4.60
CA PHE A 199 2.70 -10.48 -4.51
C PHE A 199 2.28 -9.36 -5.47
N PRO A 200 0.98 -9.29 -5.86
CA PRO A 200 0.47 -8.19 -6.67
C PRO A 200 0.62 -6.83 -5.97
N GLU A 201 0.88 -5.81 -6.77
CA GLU A 201 1.22 -4.46 -6.31
C GLU A 201 0.08 -3.49 -6.59
N SER A 202 -0.27 -2.70 -5.58
CA SER A 202 -1.21 -1.59 -5.67
C SER A 202 -0.45 -0.30 -6.00
N THR A 203 -0.91 0.47 -6.98
CA THR A 203 -0.44 1.83 -7.31
C THR A 203 -1.23 2.96 -6.62
N PHE A 204 -2.04 2.65 -5.60
CA PHE A 204 -3.04 3.60 -5.08
C PHE A 204 -2.40 4.83 -4.45
N LEU A 205 -1.37 4.63 -3.61
CA LEU A 205 -0.65 5.72 -2.98
C LEU A 205 0.00 6.62 -4.03
N PHE A 206 0.62 6.02 -5.03
CA PHE A 206 1.22 6.76 -6.13
C PHE A 206 0.19 7.55 -6.94
N GLU A 207 -0.98 6.98 -7.22
CA GLU A 207 -2.07 7.68 -7.91
C GLU A 207 -2.58 8.87 -7.09
N THR A 208 -2.78 8.69 -5.78
CA THR A 208 -3.13 9.79 -4.85
C THR A 208 -2.07 10.88 -4.86
N SER A 209 -0.78 10.52 -4.94
CA SER A 209 0.31 11.49 -4.99
C SER A 209 0.48 12.19 -6.35
N CYS A 210 -0.32 11.86 -7.36
CA CYS A 210 -0.32 12.58 -8.65
C CYS A 210 -1.29 13.77 -8.68
N HIS A 211 -1.93 14.12 -7.56
CA HIS A 211 -2.86 15.23 -7.54
C HIS A 211 -2.16 16.57 -7.80
N ASP A 212 -2.71 17.42 -8.69
CA ASP A 212 -2.08 18.69 -9.10
C ASP A 212 -2.18 19.80 -8.04
N ASP A 213 -3.16 19.72 -7.15
CA ASP A 213 -3.23 20.59 -5.96
C ASP A 213 -2.32 20.06 -4.83
N PRO A 214 -1.35 20.84 -4.33
CA PRO A 214 -0.46 20.41 -3.25
C PRO A 214 -1.20 20.09 -1.95
N VAL A 215 -2.31 20.79 -1.64
CA VAL A 215 -3.11 20.54 -0.44
C VAL A 215 -3.77 19.18 -0.53
N LEU A 216 -4.49 18.90 -1.64
CA LEU A 216 -5.15 17.61 -1.80
C LEU A 216 -4.14 16.47 -1.85
N ARG A 217 -2.95 16.71 -2.42
CA ARG A 217 -1.85 15.72 -2.42
C ARG A 217 -1.39 15.37 -1.01
N ILE A 218 -1.03 16.35 -0.18
CA ILE A 218 -0.56 16.07 1.19
C ILE A 218 -1.68 15.58 2.09
N THR A 219 -2.91 16.02 1.88
CA THR A 219 -4.06 15.48 2.60
C THR A 219 -4.25 14.02 2.26
N GLY A 220 -4.19 13.64 0.98
CA GLY A 220 -4.32 12.24 0.57
C GLY A 220 -3.16 11.36 1.03
N VAL A 221 -1.92 11.80 0.82
CA VAL A 221 -0.72 11.00 1.13
C VAL A 221 -0.41 11.09 2.62
N ASN A 222 0.12 12.22 3.08
CA ASN A 222 0.60 12.40 4.45
C ASN A 222 -0.51 12.22 5.50
N ARG A 223 -1.67 12.84 5.30
CA ARG A 223 -2.71 12.81 6.33
C ARG A 223 -3.47 11.49 6.34
N CYS A 224 -3.87 10.98 5.18
CA CYS A 224 -4.67 9.74 5.12
C CYS A 224 -3.81 8.48 5.07
N LEU A 225 -2.92 8.37 4.07
CA LEU A 225 -2.22 7.12 3.77
C LEU A 225 -1.11 6.82 4.77
N GLU A 226 -0.28 7.80 5.14
CA GLU A 226 0.70 7.60 6.21
C GLU A 226 0.02 7.41 7.57
N GLY A 227 -1.09 8.12 7.82
CA GLY A 227 -1.89 7.91 9.01
C GLY A 227 -2.37 6.46 9.09
N LEU A 228 -2.79 5.87 7.96
CA LEU A 228 -3.20 4.48 7.91
C LEU A 228 -2.01 3.53 8.08
N ALA A 229 -0.85 3.89 7.53
CA ALA A 229 0.38 3.13 7.77
C ALA A 229 0.65 3.01 9.28
N CYS A 230 0.40 4.06 10.07
CA CYS A 230 0.49 3.99 11.55
C CYS A 230 -0.41 2.89 12.14
N ASP A 231 -1.66 2.75 11.67
CA ASP A 231 -2.58 1.71 12.14
C ASP A 231 -2.03 0.30 11.84
N VAL A 232 -1.48 0.13 10.64
CA VAL A 232 -0.87 -1.13 10.19
C VAL A 232 0.39 -1.44 10.99
N PHE A 233 1.25 -0.44 11.21
CA PHE A 233 2.53 -0.58 11.90
C PHE A 233 2.32 -0.89 13.37
N ARG A 234 1.39 -0.20 14.04
CA ARG A 234 1.03 -0.52 15.43
C ARG A 234 0.58 -1.97 15.56
N SER A 235 -0.28 -2.43 14.67
CA SER A 235 -0.74 -3.83 14.64
C SER A 235 0.41 -4.82 14.35
N LEU A 236 1.41 -4.43 13.55
CA LEU A 236 2.58 -5.27 13.28
C LEU A 236 3.58 -5.32 14.44
N VAL A 237 3.78 -4.21 15.15
CA VAL A 237 4.59 -4.14 16.37
C VAL A 237 4.00 -5.04 17.45
N GLU A 238 2.69 -4.94 17.69
CA GLU A 238 1.98 -5.77 18.68
C GLU A 238 2.08 -7.26 18.33
N TYR A 239 1.85 -7.61 17.08
CA TYR A 239 2.01 -8.99 16.61
C TYR A 239 3.45 -9.51 16.80
N GLY A 240 4.47 -8.72 16.44
CA GLY A 240 5.87 -9.12 16.62
C GLY A 240 6.20 -9.39 18.08
N LYS A 241 5.70 -8.55 19.01
CA LYS A 241 5.83 -8.76 20.45
C LYS A 241 5.12 -10.05 20.91
N GLU A 242 3.90 -10.28 20.42
CA GLU A 242 3.07 -11.45 20.78
C GLU A 242 3.73 -12.78 20.36
N VAL A 243 4.29 -12.85 19.15
CA VAL A 243 4.92 -14.07 18.63
C VAL A 243 6.40 -14.20 18.99
N GLY A 244 6.96 -13.24 19.74
CA GLY A 244 8.36 -13.21 20.15
C GLY A 244 9.35 -12.84 19.03
N ASP A 245 8.87 -12.33 17.89
CA ASP A 245 9.71 -11.81 16.81
C ASP A 245 10.08 -10.34 17.06
N MET A 246 11.07 -10.15 17.93
CA MET A 246 11.53 -8.81 18.31
C MET A 246 12.23 -8.05 17.18
N LYS A 247 12.75 -8.75 16.15
CA LYS A 247 13.34 -8.08 14.98
C LYS A 247 12.26 -7.38 14.18
N LEU A 248 11.16 -8.09 13.92
CA LEU A 248 9.98 -7.52 13.27
C LEU A 248 9.44 -6.35 14.09
N ALA A 249 9.22 -6.55 15.39
CA ALA A 249 8.65 -5.53 16.26
C ALA A 249 9.51 -4.26 16.29
N GLN A 250 10.82 -4.36 16.53
CA GLN A 250 11.70 -3.20 16.65
C GLN A 250 11.91 -2.47 15.33
N ALA A 251 12.03 -3.19 14.22
CA ALA A 251 12.19 -2.57 12.91
C ALA A 251 10.97 -1.73 12.53
N ILE A 252 9.77 -2.23 12.80
CA ILE A 252 8.51 -1.54 12.48
C ILE A 252 8.24 -0.40 13.46
N ASP A 253 8.57 -0.57 14.75
CA ASP A 253 8.46 0.50 15.76
C ASP A 253 9.36 1.70 15.41
N PHE A 254 10.55 1.43 14.86
CA PHE A 254 11.45 2.47 14.38
C PHE A 254 10.87 3.23 13.17
N VAL A 255 10.29 2.52 12.19
CA VAL A 255 9.61 3.15 11.05
C VAL A 255 8.39 3.95 11.52
N LEU A 256 7.60 3.40 12.44
CA LEU A 256 6.43 4.08 13.00
C LEU A 256 6.80 5.44 13.59
N ALA A 257 7.92 5.54 14.33
CA ALA A 257 8.37 6.81 14.89
C ALA A 257 8.64 7.90 13.82
N ASP A 258 9.15 7.52 12.65
CA ASP A 258 9.33 8.43 11.52
C ASP A 258 7.97 8.80 10.90
N GLU A 259 7.04 7.85 10.77
CA GLU A 259 5.69 8.11 10.21
C GLU A 259 4.87 9.12 11.00
N LEU A 260 4.99 9.16 12.33
CA LEU A 260 4.33 10.20 13.13
C LEU A 260 4.71 11.61 12.64
N THR A 261 5.97 11.78 12.22
CA THR A 261 6.47 13.04 11.66
C THR A 261 5.88 13.30 10.27
N HIS A 262 5.78 12.28 9.42
CA HIS A 262 5.21 12.40 8.07
C HIS A 262 3.73 12.79 8.10
N VAL A 263 2.97 12.18 9.01
CA VAL A 263 1.57 12.53 9.26
C VAL A 263 1.46 13.97 9.78
N ARG A 264 2.34 14.36 10.71
CA ARG A 264 2.38 15.74 11.24
C ARG A 264 2.65 16.77 10.15
N PHE A 265 3.51 16.48 9.18
CA PHE A 265 3.68 17.35 8.01
C PHE A 265 2.37 17.54 7.25
N GLY A 266 1.60 16.47 7.04
CA GLY A 266 0.28 16.56 6.42
C GLY A 266 -0.67 17.47 7.21
N SER A 267 -0.69 17.33 8.53
CA SER A 267 -1.51 18.13 9.45
C SER A 267 -1.18 19.61 9.36
N ASP A 268 0.10 19.94 9.49
CA ASP A 268 0.58 21.31 9.61
C ASP A 268 0.46 22.04 8.27
N TRP A 269 0.88 21.40 7.18
CA TRP A 269 0.82 22.01 5.84
C TRP A 269 -0.59 22.07 5.28
N SER A 270 -1.46 21.10 5.59
CA SER A 270 -2.88 21.22 5.24
C SER A 270 -3.50 22.44 5.91
N LYS A 271 -3.21 22.67 7.21
CA LYS A 271 -3.71 23.86 7.93
C LYS A 271 -3.12 25.15 7.37
N GLU A 272 -1.79 25.19 7.17
CA GLU A 272 -1.09 26.39 6.70
C GLU A 272 -1.53 26.81 5.29
N PHE A 273 -1.65 25.86 4.35
CA PHE A 273 -2.06 26.17 2.97
C PHE A 273 -3.53 26.55 2.82
N THR A 274 -4.37 26.28 3.83
CA THR A 274 -5.80 26.60 3.80
C THR A 274 -6.21 27.65 4.84
N LYS A 275 -5.27 28.24 5.59
CA LYS A 275 -5.56 29.15 6.72
C LYS A 275 -6.43 30.34 6.33
N ASP A 276 -6.25 30.85 5.12
CA ASP A 276 -6.98 31.99 4.55
C ASP A 276 -7.99 31.57 3.46
N ASP A 277 -8.24 30.27 3.29
CA ASP A 277 -9.10 29.70 2.25
C ASP A 277 -10.01 28.58 2.80
N PRO A 278 -11.16 28.95 3.41
CA PRO A 278 -12.10 27.98 3.97
C PRO A 278 -12.69 26.99 2.95
N GLU A 279 -12.83 27.40 1.69
CA GLU A 279 -13.35 26.53 0.62
C GLU A 279 -12.33 25.47 0.23
N ARG A 280 -11.04 25.83 0.17
CA ARG A 280 -9.96 24.85 -0.05
C ARG A 280 -9.80 23.92 1.14
N TYR A 281 -9.96 24.41 2.37
CA TYR A 281 -10.01 23.57 3.57
C TYR A 281 -11.14 22.54 3.48
N LYS A 282 -12.35 22.97 3.11
CA LYS A 282 -13.50 22.07 2.93
C LYS A 282 -13.22 20.99 1.88
N LYS A 283 -12.65 21.36 0.72
CA LYS A 283 -12.25 20.39 -0.33
C LYS A 283 -11.21 19.39 0.18
N ALA A 284 -10.25 19.83 0.98
CA ALA A 284 -9.26 18.95 1.59
C ALA A 284 -9.92 17.93 2.53
N LYS A 285 -10.84 18.37 3.40
CA LYS A 285 -11.60 17.46 4.27
C LYS A 285 -12.48 16.47 3.48
N GLU A 286 -13.16 16.93 2.43
CA GLU A 286 -13.93 16.04 1.55
C GLU A 286 -13.03 14.97 0.90
N PHE A 287 -11.87 15.39 0.37
CA PHE A 287 -10.88 14.49 -0.22
C PHE A 287 -10.27 13.51 0.80
N GLN A 288 -10.04 13.95 2.03
CA GLN A 288 -9.63 13.09 3.14
C GLN A 288 -10.67 12.00 3.39
N THR A 289 -11.94 12.36 3.53
CA THR A 289 -13.02 11.39 3.73
C THR A 289 -13.11 10.40 2.57
N GLU A 290 -12.98 10.88 1.33
CA GLU A 290 -12.98 10.00 0.14
C GLU A 290 -11.79 9.03 0.14
N THR A 291 -10.60 9.50 0.54
CA THR A 291 -9.37 8.71 0.60
C THR A 291 -9.40 7.68 1.74
N GLU A 292 -9.83 8.07 2.93
CA GLU A 292 -10.02 7.16 4.08
C GLU A 292 -11.05 6.07 3.76
N ARG A 293 -12.18 6.43 3.10
CA ARG A 293 -13.15 5.46 2.56
C ARG A 293 -12.53 4.56 1.50
N ALA A 294 -11.59 5.08 0.72
CA ALA A 294 -11.01 4.34 -0.39
C ALA A 294 -10.08 3.22 0.01
N PHE A 295 -9.36 3.44 1.10
CA PHE A 295 -8.38 2.49 1.60
C PHE A 295 -8.93 1.56 2.68
N SER A 296 -10.05 1.90 3.32
CA SER A 296 -10.66 1.01 4.30
C SER A 296 -11.23 -0.25 3.63
N PHE A 297 -10.44 -1.32 3.60
CA PHE A 297 -10.74 -2.61 2.97
C PHE A 297 -11.75 -3.46 3.76
N GLY A 298 -12.84 -2.86 4.22
CA GLY A 298 -14.02 -3.63 4.63
C GLY A 298 -13.91 -4.49 5.88
N GLY A 299 -12.95 -4.23 6.76
CA GLY A 299 -12.97 -4.85 8.07
C GLY A 299 -12.65 -3.86 9.19
N GLU A 300 -12.81 -4.35 10.42
CA GLU A 300 -12.78 -3.56 11.66
C GLU A 300 -11.38 -2.99 11.94
N ARG A 301 -11.03 -1.90 11.25
CA ARG A 301 -9.79 -1.15 11.46
C ARG A 301 -9.71 -0.70 12.92
N ILE A 302 -8.59 -1.02 13.57
CA ILE A 302 -8.25 -0.44 14.87
C ILE A 302 -7.39 0.77 14.59
N LEU A 303 -7.89 1.95 14.93
CA LEU A 303 -7.20 3.20 14.70
C LEU A 303 -6.06 3.36 15.70
N ALA A 304 -4.87 3.73 15.24
CA ALA A 304 -3.74 4.12 16.08
C ALA A 304 -3.99 5.53 16.65
N ARG A 305 -4.94 5.65 17.59
CA ARG A 305 -5.41 6.94 18.11
C ARG A 305 -4.28 7.73 18.76
N GLU A 306 -3.46 7.09 19.60
CA GLU A 306 -2.34 7.75 20.30
C GLU A 306 -1.37 8.38 19.30
N GLU A 307 -0.93 7.62 18.31
CA GLU A 307 0.02 8.06 17.28
C GLU A 307 -0.58 9.17 16.40
N ARG A 308 -1.86 9.05 16.04
CA ARG A 308 -2.54 10.06 15.22
C ARG A 308 -2.76 11.37 15.97
N LEU A 309 -3.17 11.33 17.24
CA LEU A 309 -3.27 12.51 18.08
C LEU A 309 -1.91 13.22 18.19
N GLU A 310 -0.85 12.44 18.45
CA GLU A 310 0.51 12.97 18.48
C GLU A 310 0.90 13.61 17.14
N ALA A 311 0.49 13.02 16.02
CA ALA A 311 0.71 13.56 14.69
C ALA A 311 -0.23 14.73 14.31
N GLY A 312 -1.05 15.24 15.23
CA GLY A 312 -1.85 16.45 15.06
C GLY A 312 -3.28 16.24 14.56
N PHE A 313 -3.82 15.02 14.67
CA PHE A 313 -5.28 14.79 14.64
C PHE A 313 -5.94 15.33 15.90
N THR A 314 -7.17 15.83 15.75
CA THR A 314 -8.04 16.10 16.90
C THR A 314 -8.87 14.86 17.25
N GLU A 315 -9.37 14.78 18.47
CA GLU A 315 -10.26 13.68 18.88
C GLU A 315 -11.51 13.62 17.99
N GLU A 316 -12.07 14.77 17.62
CA GLU A 316 -13.23 14.85 16.73
C GLU A 316 -12.92 14.29 15.34
N GLU A 317 -11.73 14.57 14.79
CA GLU A 317 -11.32 14.00 13.50
C GLU A 317 -11.17 12.47 13.58
N LEU A 318 -10.68 11.94 14.70
CA LEU A 318 -10.54 10.49 14.89
C LEU A 318 -11.91 9.84 15.05
N ASP A 319 -12.82 10.45 15.80
CA ASP A 319 -14.20 10.00 15.92
C ASP A 319 -14.92 10.02 14.56
N GLU A 320 -14.69 11.05 13.74
CA GLU A 320 -15.18 11.10 12.36
C GLU A 320 -14.67 9.92 11.54
N ILE A 321 -13.37 9.59 11.64
CA ILE A 321 -12.73 8.49 10.90
C ILE A 321 -13.26 7.12 11.34
N GLU A 322 -13.40 6.89 12.64
CA GLU A 322 -13.94 5.64 13.18
C GLU A 322 -15.40 5.43 12.80
N ASN A 323 -16.17 6.52 12.70
CA ASN A 323 -17.58 6.50 12.34
C ASN A 323 -17.84 6.68 10.84
N ILE A 324 -16.82 6.64 9.98
CA ILE A 324 -17.03 6.63 8.53
C ILE A 324 -17.89 5.40 8.19
N ASP A 325 -19.11 5.64 7.71
CA ASP A 325 -19.92 4.58 7.11
C ASP A 325 -19.23 4.09 5.83
N LEU A 326 -18.51 2.98 5.95
CA LEU A 326 -17.79 2.39 4.84
C LEU A 326 -18.72 1.67 3.85
N LYS A 327 -20.02 1.49 4.15
CA LYS A 327 -20.97 0.68 3.36
C LYS A 327 -20.36 -0.64 2.88
N VAL A 328 -19.60 -1.30 3.74
CA VAL A 328 -18.98 -2.60 3.41
C VAL A 328 -19.77 -3.70 4.10
N PRO A 329 -19.97 -4.87 3.45
CA PRO A 329 -20.66 -5.99 4.07
C PRO A 329 -20.02 -6.39 5.40
N ASN A 330 -20.84 -6.97 6.29
CA ASN A 330 -20.36 -7.46 7.57
C ASN A 330 -19.24 -8.50 7.36
N ARG A 331 -18.20 -8.48 8.20
CA ARG A 331 -17.10 -9.45 8.13
C ARG A 331 -17.61 -10.91 8.12
N THR A 332 -18.65 -11.20 8.88
CA THR A 332 -19.29 -12.53 8.90
C THR A 332 -19.90 -12.90 7.55
N VAL A 333 -20.52 -11.93 6.86
CA VAL A 333 -21.08 -12.12 5.51
C VAL A 333 -19.95 -12.34 4.50
N LEU A 334 -18.87 -11.55 4.58
CA LEU A 334 -17.70 -11.71 3.72
C LEU A 334 -17.03 -13.09 3.89
N VAL A 335 -16.84 -13.54 5.14
CA VAL A 335 -16.26 -14.86 5.43
C VAL A 335 -17.15 -15.99 4.91
N LYS A 336 -18.46 -15.96 5.17
CA LYS A 336 -19.40 -16.96 4.66
C LYS A 336 -19.42 -17.00 3.13
N ALA A 337 -19.41 -15.84 2.47
CA ALA A 337 -19.33 -15.76 1.03
C ALA A 337 -18.01 -16.36 0.51
N ALA A 338 -16.89 -16.13 1.20
CA ALA A 338 -15.60 -16.68 0.83
C ALA A 338 -15.52 -18.21 0.97
N GLU A 339 -16.04 -18.76 2.08
CA GLU A 339 -16.14 -20.21 2.30
C GLU A 339 -16.99 -20.87 1.22
N MET A 340 -18.13 -20.26 0.88
CA MET A 340 -18.99 -20.75 -0.19
C MET A 340 -18.32 -20.67 -1.57
N LEU A 341 -17.60 -19.59 -1.86
CA LEU A 341 -16.83 -19.44 -3.10
C LEU A 341 -15.73 -20.49 -3.19
N ARG A 342 -15.04 -20.80 -2.08
CA ARG A 342 -14.05 -21.88 -2.00
C ARG A 342 -14.70 -23.22 -2.34
N ASP A 343 -15.78 -23.57 -1.66
CA ASP A 343 -16.41 -24.88 -1.81
C ASP A 343 -16.94 -25.07 -3.24
N ARG A 344 -17.56 -24.04 -3.80
CA ARG A 344 -18.01 -24.02 -5.21
C ARG A 344 -16.84 -24.03 -6.21
N HIS A 345 -15.71 -23.42 -5.88
CA HIS A 345 -14.50 -23.47 -6.72
C HIS A 345 -13.91 -24.89 -6.73
N GLN A 346 -13.82 -25.54 -5.56
CA GLN A 346 -13.28 -26.88 -5.40
C GLN A 346 -14.18 -27.96 -6.03
N ALA A 347 -15.50 -27.85 -5.89
CA ALA A 347 -16.45 -28.74 -6.57
C ALA A 347 -16.25 -28.72 -8.10
N ARG A 348 -16.13 -27.52 -8.69
CA ARG A 348 -15.85 -27.38 -10.13
C ARG A 348 -14.52 -28.00 -10.54
N LYS A 349 -13.46 -27.86 -9.72
CA LYS A 349 -12.16 -28.51 -10.00
C LYS A 349 -12.23 -30.03 -9.98
N ARG A 350 -13.14 -30.61 -9.19
CA ARG A 350 -13.39 -32.06 -9.14
C ARG A 350 -14.39 -32.55 -10.19
N GLY A 351 -15.01 -31.65 -10.95
CA GLY A 351 -16.08 -32.00 -11.90
C GLY A 351 -17.43 -32.30 -11.23
N GLU A 352 -17.60 -31.87 -9.98
CA GLU A 352 -18.83 -32.04 -9.20
C GLU A 352 -19.78 -30.85 -9.38
N GLU A 353 -21.07 -31.08 -9.11
CA GLU A 353 -22.06 -30.00 -9.08
C GLU A 353 -21.78 -29.06 -7.89
N PRO A 354 -21.65 -27.73 -8.12
CA PRO A 354 -21.31 -26.80 -7.06
C PRO A 354 -22.51 -26.53 -6.12
N PRO A 355 -22.30 -26.42 -4.79
CA PRO A 355 -23.38 -26.18 -3.82
C PRO A 355 -24.29 -25.00 -4.17
N ALA A 356 -25.61 -25.14 -4.10
CA ALA A 356 -26.57 -24.11 -4.49
C ALA A 356 -26.38 -22.79 -3.73
N ILE A 357 -26.48 -21.65 -4.43
CA ILE A 357 -26.37 -20.31 -3.84
C ILE A 357 -27.67 -19.99 -3.09
N PRO A 358 -27.62 -19.53 -1.82
CA PRO A 358 -28.80 -19.13 -1.07
C PRO A 358 -29.53 -17.92 -1.67
#